data_AF-A0A9E1RJ16-F1
#
_entry.id   AF-A0A9E1RJ16-F1
#
_cell.length_a   1.000
_cell.length_b   1.000
_cell.length_c   1.000
_cell.angle_alpha   90.00
_cell.angle_beta   90.00
_cell.angle_gamma   90.00
#
_symmetry.space_group_name_H-M   'P 1'
#
loop_
_entity.id
_entity.type
_entity.pdbx_description
1 polymer ?
#
loop_
_entity_poly.entity_id
_entity_poly.type
_entity_poly.pdbx_seq_one_letter_code
_entity_poly.pdbx_strand_id
1 'polypeptide(L)' 'KSNQKSSLGFSIFANSITLTPGTITVIAKNSTKEIDVHAITQETAKNLQTGKMDTMVSWLMRNK' A
#
# COMPACT_ATOMS: atom_id res chain seq x y z
N LYS A 1 6.55 -3.73 -3.16
CA LYS A 1 5.74 -3.89 -4.39
C LYS A 1 4.34 -4.33 -4.00
N SER A 2 3.33 -3.92 -4.75
CA SER A 2 1.92 -4.26 -4.55
C SER A 2 1.54 -5.54 -5.29
N ASN A 3 0.69 -6.36 -4.69
CA ASN A 3 0.09 -7.54 -5.32
C ASN A 3 -1.35 -7.28 -5.83
N GLN A 4 -1.78 -6.02 -5.83
CA GLN A 4 -3.13 -5.65 -6.27
C GLN A 4 -3.34 -5.89 -7.76
N LYS A 5 -4.41 -6.62 -8.10
CA LYS A 5 -4.72 -7.01 -9.48
C LYS A 5 -5.35 -5.88 -10.30
N SER A 6 -6.22 -5.07 -9.69
CA SER A 6 -6.93 -3.98 -10.36
C SER A 6 -6.28 -2.62 -10.11
N SER A 7 -6.52 -1.67 -11.00
CA SER A 7 -6.12 -0.26 -10.82
C SER A 7 -6.79 0.37 -9.59
N LEU A 8 -8.06 0.04 -9.35
CA LEU A 8 -8.79 0.47 -8.17
C LEU A 8 -8.17 -0.10 -6.89
N GLY A 9 -7.87 -1.40 -6.86
CA GLY A 9 -7.21 -2.05 -5.71
C GLY A 9 -5.85 -1.44 -5.43
N PHE A 10 -5.05 -1.17 -6.46
CA PHE A 10 -3.76 -0.48 -6.32
C PHE A 10 -3.92 0.92 -5.73
N SER A 11 -4.91 1.69 -6.19
CA SER A 11 -5.17 3.05 -5.68
C SER A 11 -5.64 3.03 -4.23
N ILE A 12 -6.53 2.09 -3.87
CA ILE A 12 -6.97 1.89 -2.49
C ILE A 12 -5.77 1.51 -1.62
N PHE A 13 -4.93 0.59 -2.07
CA PHE A 13 -3.73 0.19 -1.33
C PHE A 13 -2.77 1.37 -1.08
N ALA A 14 -2.47 2.18 -2.11
CA ALA A 14 -1.64 3.37 -1.95
C ALA A 14 -2.24 4.39 -0.98
N ASN A 15 -3.55 4.63 -1.05
CA ASN A 15 -4.24 5.53 -0.12
C ASN A 15 -4.22 4.99 1.32
N SER A 16 -4.41 3.68 1.51
CA SER A 16 -4.32 3.07 2.85
C SER A 16 -2.92 3.21 3.45
N ILE A 17 -1.87 3.19 2.63
CA ILE A 17 -0.51 3.52 3.09
C ILE A 17 -0.45 5.00 3.51
N THR A 18 -0.93 5.92 2.68
CA THR A 18 -0.93 7.36 3.02
C THR A 18 -1.70 7.67 4.31
N LEU A 19 -2.77 6.93 4.59
CA LEU A 19 -3.58 7.08 5.80
C LEU A 19 -3.03 6.32 7.01
N THR A 20 -1.99 5.51 6.85
CA THR A 20 -1.30 4.88 7.98
C THR A 20 -0.50 5.96 8.72
N PRO A 21 -0.70 6.14 10.04
CA PRO A 21 0.03 7.15 10.79
C PRO A 21 1.55 6.98 10.67
N GLY A 22 2.25 8.08 10.41
CA GLY A 22 3.70 8.07 10.27
C GLY A 22 4.22 7.67 8.89
N THR A 23 3.35 7.58 7.88
CA THR A 23 3.77 7.33 6.48
C THR A 23 3.15 8.31 5.50
N ILE A 24 3.84 8.56 4.38
CA ILE A 24 3.32 9.29 3.22
C ILE A 24 3.76 8.59 1.94
N THR A 25 2.84 8.42 0.99
CA THR A 25 3.16 7.95 -0.36
C THR A 25 3.74 9.10 -1.18
N VAL A 26 4.93 8.90 -1.75
CA VAL A 26 5.62 9.90 -2.59
C VAL A 26 5.37 9.62 -4.07
N ILE A 27 5.45 8.35 -4.47
CA ILE A 27 5.24 7.91 -5.85
C ILE A 27 4.37 6.65 -5.83
N ALA A 28 3.39 6.56 -6.73
CA ALA A 28 2.60 5.35 -6.94
C ALA A 28 2.54 5.03 -8.45
N LYS A 29 3.23 3.98 -8.87
CA LYS A 29 3.33 3.52 -10.27
C LYS A 29 2.62 2.18 -10.45
N ASN A 30 1.36 2.23 -10.89
CA ASN A 30 0.56 1.01 -11.09
C ASN A 30 1.12 0.11 -12.23
N SER A 31 1.80 0.69 -13.23
CA SER A 31 2.42 -0.07 -14.33
C SER A 31 3.51 -1.04 -13.85
N THR A 32 4.31 -0.64 -12.85
CA THR A 32 5.36 -1.46 -12.24
C THR A 32 4.95 -2.08 -10.89
N LYS A 33 3.74 -1.74 -10.40
CA LYS A 33 3.22 -2.09 -9.07
C LYS A 33 4.12 -1.62 -7.93
N GLU A 34 4.77 -0.48 -8.11
CA GLU A 34 5.69 0.12 -7.13
C GLU A 34 5.04 1.31 -6.44
N ILE A 35 5.29 1.41 -5.14
CA ILE A 35 4.86 2.53 -4.29
C ILE A 35 6.07 2.92 -3.46
N ASP A 36 6.53 4.15 -3.64
CA ASP A 36 7.60 4.72 -2.85
C ASP A 36 6.98 5.45 -1.67
N VAL A 37 7.44 5.11 -0.47
CA VAL A 37 6.84 5.54 0.79
C VAL A 37 7.92 6.14 1.66
N HIS A 38 7.66 7.33 2.19
CA HIS A 38 8.44 7.89 3.27
C HIS A 38 7.78 7.54 4.59
N ALA A 39 8.54 6.91 5.49
CA ALA A 39 8.12 6.59 6.84
C ALA A 39 8.88 7.48 7.83
N ILE A 40 8.17 8.07 8.78
CA ILE A 40 8.76 8.94 9.81
C ILE A 40 9.65 8.12 10.75
N THR A 41 9.30 6.86 11.02
CA THR A 41 10.04 5.98 11.92
C THR A 41 10.42 4.65 11.26
N GLN A 42 11.49 4.01 11.74
CA GLN A 42 11.84 2.67 11.27
C GLN A 42 10.79 1.62 11.61
N GLU A 43 10.07 1.80 12.72
CA GLU A 43 8.99 0.89 13.13
C GLU A 43 7.83 0.91 12.12
N THR A 44 7.39 2.10 11.72
CA THR A 44 6.32 2.25 10.70
C THR A 44 6.76 1.67 9.35
N ALA A 45 8.03 1.85 8.98
CA ALA A 45 8.61 1.21 7.79
C ALA A 45 8.57 -0.32 7.87
N LYS A 46 8.99 -0.92 9.00
CA LYS A 46 8.96 -2.37 9.22
C LYS A 46 7.53 -2.92 9.21
N ASN A 47 6.58 -2.20 9.81
CA ASN A 47 5.17 -2.59 9.81
C ASN A 47 4.62 -2.68 8.38
N LEU A 48 4.94 -1.69 7.55
CA LEU A 48 4.52 -1.66 6.15
C LEU A 48 5.07 -2.84 5.34
N GLN A 49 6.32 -3.27 5.64
CA GLN A 49 6.95 -4.41 4.99
C GLN A 49 6.29 -5.76 5.30
N THR A 50 5.43 -5.85 6.32
CA THR A 50 4.67 -7.08 6.62
C THR A 50 3.69 -7.47 5.52
N GLY A 51 3.30 -6.54 4.63
CA GLY A 51 2.34 -6.80 3.56
C GLY A 51 0.89 -7.03 4.04
N LYS A 52 0.61 -6.83 5.34
CA LYS A 52 -0.72 -7.02 5.93
C LYS A 52 -1.78 -6.18 5.21
N MET A 53 -1.48 -4.91 4.94
CA MET A 53 -2.41 -4.00 4.25
C MET A 53 -2.69 -4.44 2.80
N ASP A 54 -1.68 -4.95 2.08
CA ASP A 54 -1.84 -5.47 0.72
C ASP A 54 -2.78 -6.69 0.70
N THR A 55 -2.64 -7.56 1.70
CA THR A 55 -3.53 -8.72 1.90
C THR A 55 -4.97 -8.29 2.18
N MET A 56 -5.16 -7.27 3.04
CA MET A 56 -6.49 -6.76 3.39
C MET A 56 -7.20 -6.15 2.18
N VAL A 57 -6.50 -5.32 1.39
CA VAL A 57 -7.08 -4.73 0.18
C VAL A 57 -7.35 -5.82 -0.87
N SER A 58 -6.46 -6.80 -1.01
CA SER A 58 -6.69 -7.95 -1.88
C SER A 58 -7.95 -8.75 -1.51
N TRP A 59 -8.20 -8.93 -0.21
CA TRP A 59 -9.43 -9.56 0.28
C TRP A 59 -10.65 -8.69 -0.03
N LEU A 60 -10.59 -7.38 0.24
CA LEU A 60 -11.69 -6.46 -0.06
C LEU A 60 -12.07 -6.48 -1.55
N MET A 61 -11.09 -6.49 -2.45
CA MET A 61 -11.32 -6.49 -3.90
C MET A 61 -11.89 -7.82 -4.43
N ARG A 62 -11.73 -8.94 -3.69
CA ARG A 62 -12.34 -10.23 -4.05
C ARG A 62 -13.79 -10.36 -3.61
N ASN A 63 -14.19 -9.58 -2.61
CA ASN A 63 -15.53 -9.59 -2.02
C ASN A 63 -16.36 -8.36 -2.43
N LYS A 64 -15.95 -7.69 -3.51
CA LYS A 64 -16.68 -6.61 -4.18
C LYS A 64 -17.32 -7.14 -5.45
#